data_AF-H0EPA2-F1
#
_entry.id   AF-H0EPA2-F1
#
_cell.length_a   1.000
_cell.length_b   1.000
_cell.length_c   1.000
_cell.angle_alpha   90.00
_cell.angle_beta   90.00
_cell.angle_gamma   90.00
#
_symmetry.space_group_name_H-M   'P 1'
#
loop_
_entity.id
_entity.type
_entity.pdbx_description
1 polymer ?
#
loop_
_entity_poly.entity_id
_entity_poly.type
_entity_poly.pdbx_seq_one_letter_code
_entity_poly.pdbx_strand_id
1 'polypeptide(L)'
;MLKGKHPREALHLIDRLGLYSVIFTDPTKDAASSPAVENWKLVYDCLETLQGNKTPGSIYDTLVRSEDAQFVAWILAAVTPWSSVPLPEAKPGAKLLLPYATLVGREGIKVNNKISDIITAAFRNLDEITALRNAIQKKEPYVSERDTLGMMIRRWDWQGKNWRLEVLLAIFVEVLNKAQADYTEIFASWQTFIDHLEGMGLMNAPSIPPKVNGVQLMKALEIKKAGAWMKPALDVCMEWQLRNPDLEDTDGAIEEVKKRKEDDRTTLPPQTLPKQFSLAQLRDEVTSSDRNKNKTDEFQNLLILNSCLTNRERLDRDSSDDNEAAIDLLVWTSRAILPDGSIIPQDDAPEAKKPARRL
;
A
#
# COMPACT_ATOMS: atom_id res chain seq x y z
N MET A 1 35.81 2.23 10.46
CA MET A 1 35.47 2.04 9.03
C MET A 1 34.32 2.95 8.63
N LEU A 2 33.05 2.54 8.74
CA LEU A 2 31.89 3.34 8.29
C LEU A 2 31.52 4.52 9.21
N LYS A 3 31.95 4.49 10.48
CA LYS A 3 31.90 5.65 11.40
C LYS A 3 33.14 6.56 11.32
N GLY A 4 34.10 6.21 10.47
CA GLY A 4 35.37 6.94 10.38
C GLY A 4 35.24 8.23 9.57
N LYS A 5 36.33 8.99 9.47
CA LYS A 5 36.38 10.23 8.69
C LYS A 5 36.24 10.04 7.17
N HIS A 6 36.63 8.86 6.67
CA HIS A 6 36.67 8.56 5.23
C HIS A 6 35.95 7.23 4.91
N PRO A 7 34.61 7.17 5.09
CA PRO A 7 33.84 5.93 4.88
C PRO A 7 33.85 5.48 3.41
N ARG A 8 33.84 6.42 2.45
CA ARG A 8 33.98 6.13 1.02
C ARG A 8 35.28 5.42 0.69
N GLU A 9 36.41 5.96 1.15
CA GLU A 9 37.73 5.36 0.92
C GLU A 9 37.82 3.96 1.53
N ALA A 10 37.21 3.75 2.70
CA ALA A 10 37.17 2.44 3.32
C ALA A 10 36.41 1.41 2.46
N LEU A 11 35.25 1.78 1.91
CA LEU A 11 34.51 0.91 0.98
C LEU A 11 35.28 0.67 -0.31
N HIS A 12 35.91 1.71 -0.87
CA HIS A 12 36.75 1.59 -2.06
C HIS A 12 37.93 0.62 -1.86
N LEU A 13 38.59 0.65 -0.70
CA LEU A 13 39.67 -0.28 -0.38
C LEU A 13 39.17 -1.72 -0.27
N ILE A 14 38.00 -1.94 0.34
CA ILE A 14 37.40 -3.28 0.44
C ILE A 14 37.07 -3.83 -0.95
N ASP A 15 36.43 -3.01 -1.76
CA ASP A 15 36.05 -3.33 -3.14
C ASP A 15 37.27 -3.70 -3.98
N ARG A 16 38.28 -2.81 -4.00
CA ARG A 16 39.53 -3.01 -4.75
C ARG A 16 40.32 -4.25 -4.32
N LEU A 17 40.26 -4.61 -3.04
CA LEU A 17 40.95 -5.80 -2.51
C LEU A 17 40.11 -7.07 -2.63
N GLY A 18 38.88 -7.01 -3.15
CA GLY A 18 38.00 -8.17 -3.28
C GLY A 18 37.52 -8.73 -1.95
N LEU A 19 37.46 -7.89 -0.90
CA LEU A 19 37.15 -8.32 0.47
C LEU A 19 35.65 -8.28 0.81
N TYR A 20 34.79 -7.99 -0.17
CA TYR A 20 33.34 -7.86 0.06
C TYR A 20 32.75 -9.14 0.68
N SER A 21 33.00 -10.30 0.07
CA SER A 21 32.48 -11.60 0.53
C SER A 21 33.04 -12.06 1.88
N VAL A 22 34.08 -11.37 2.39
CA VAL A 22 34.66 -11.64 3.71
C VAL A 22 34.04 -10.73 4.78
N ILE A 23 33.80 -9.47 4.45
CA ILE A 23 33.34 -8.43 5.41
C ILE A 23 31.81 -8.34 5.44
N PHE A 24 31.17 -8.45 4.28
CA PHE A 24 29.73 -8.29 4.08
C PHE A 24 29.07 -9.63 3.78
N THR A 25 29.37 -10.62 4.60
CA THR A 25 28.76 -11.95 4.58
C THR A 25 28.20 -12.32 5.96
N ASP A 26 27.33 -13.32 6.00
CA ASP A 26 26.92 -13.97 7.23
C ASP A 26 27.87 -15.18 7.48
N PRO A 27 28.85 -15.08 8.40
CA PRO A 27 29.80 -16.16 8.65
C PRO A 27 29.15 -17.40 9.27
N THR A 28 27.87 -17.32 9.66
CA THR A 28 27.13 -18.44 10.27
C THR A 28 26.40 -19.32 9.24
N LYS A 29 26.43 -18.95 7.96
CA LYS A 29 25.77 -19.67 6.86
C LYS A 29 26.73 -19.96 5.73
N ASP A 30 26.53 -21.11 5.06
CA ASP A 30 27.27 -21.43 3.85
C ASP A 30 26.97 -20.42 2.73
N ALA A 31 28.01 -20.07 1.97
CA ALA A 31 28.07 -19.00 0.97
C ALA A 31 27.21 -19.24 -0.30
N ALA A 32 26.10 -19.97 -0.18
CA ALA A 32 25.26 -20.42 -1.29
C ALA A 32 24.64 -19.27 -2.12
N SER A 33 24.66 -18.04 -1.61
CA SER A 33 24.24 -16.84 -2.32
C SER A 33 25.18 -15.69 -1.96
N SER A 34 26.07 -15.34 -2.88
CA SER A 34 26.85 -14.10 -2.81
C SER A 34 26.24 -13.08 -3.77
N PRO A 35 26.11 -11.80 -3.39
CA PRO A 35 25.60 -10.78 -4.29
C PRO A 35 26.60 -10.45 -5.40
N ALA A 36 26.07 -9.95 -6.50
CA ALA A 36 26.83 -9.33 -7.57
C ALA A 36 27.40 -7.98 -7.07
N VAL A 37 28.71 -7.76 -7.21
CA VAL A 37 29.40 -6.57 -6.64
C VAL A 37 30.08 -5.71 -7.70
N GLU A 38 29.95 -6.04 -8.98
CA GLU A 38 30.67 -5.41 -10.10
C GLU A 38 30.41 -3.91 -10.16
N ASN A 39 29.18 -3.50 -9.84
CA ASN A 39 28.73 -2.10 -9.87
C ASN A 39 28.71 -1.44 -8.49
N TRP A 40 29.20 -2.11 -7.45
CA TRP A 40 29.10 -1.59 -6.08
C TRP A 40 29.80 -0.25 -5.88
N LYS A 41 30.89 -0.02 -6.62
CA LYS A 41 31.56 1.29 -6.70
C LYS A 41 30.64 2.45 -7.01
N LEU A 42 29.73 2.24 -7.95
CA LEU A 42 28.79 3.28 -8.37
C LEU A 42 27.88 3.71 -7.22
N VAL A 43 27.59 2.82 -6.27
CA VAL A 43 26.73 3.10 -5.12
C VAL A 43 27.43 4.00 -4.10
N TYR A 44 28.65 3.65 -3.68
CA TYR A 44 29.35 4.47 -2.68
C TYR A 44 29.86 5.80 -3.25
N ASP A 45 30.18 5.85 -4.55
CA ASP A 45 30.49 7.11 -5.25
C ASP A 45 29.22 7.97 -5.46
N CYS A 46 28.05 7.36 -5.65
CA CYS A 46 26.76 8.06 -5.67
C CYS A 46 26.48 8.76 -4.33
N LEU A 47 26.67 8.07 -3.20
CA LEU A 47 26.49 8.67 -1.87
C LEU A 47 27.46 9.84 -1.63
N GLU A 48 28.72 9.72 -2.05
CA GLU A 48 29.69 10.82 -1.98
C GLU A 48 29.26 12.01 -2.86
N THR A 49 28.75 11.75 -4.05
CA THR A 49 28.22 12.78 -4.96
C THR A 49 27.00 13.49 -4.36
N LEU A 50 26.05 12.74 -3.80
CA LEU A 50 24.89 13.30 -3.09
C LEU A 50 25.31 14.19 -1.91
N GLN A 51 26.33 13.76 -1.16
CA GLN A 51 26.92 14.54 -0.06
C GLN A 51 27.56 15.84 -0.55
N GLY A 52 28.34 15.77 -1.63
CA GLY A 52 29.00 16.94 -2.23
C GLY A 52 27.99 17.94 -2.80
N ASN A 53 26.84 17.47 -3.27
CA ASN A 53 25.74 18.28 -3.79
C ASN A 53 24.74 18.72 -2.70
N LYS A 54 25.14 18.69 -1.42
CA LYS A 54 24.25 19.09 -0.33
C LYS A 54 23.94 20.59 -0.42
N THR A 55 22.68 20.90 -0.68
CA THR A 55 22.10 22.24 -0.62
C THR A 55 20.70 22.12 0.00
N PRO A 56 20.13 23.21 0.55
CA PRO A 56 18.79 23.15 1.12
C PRO A 56 17.77 22.58 0.11
N GLY A 57 17.07 21.52 0.51
CA GLY A 57 16.07 20.83 -0.33
C GLY A 57 16.64 19.79 -1.31
N SER A 58 17.97 19.64 -1.40
CA SER A 58 18.54 18.58 -2.23
C SER A 58 18.27 17.19 -1.64
N ILE A 59 18.32 16.15 -2.49
CA ILE A 59 18.09 14.75 -2.09
C ILE A 59 18.80 14.40 -0.77
N TYR A 60 20.08 14.74 -0.65
CA TYR A 60 20.87 14.38 0.54
C TYR A 60 20.39 15.14 1.78
N ASP A 61 20.16 16.46 1.66
CA ASP A 61 19.67 17.29 2.77
C ASP A 61 18.31 16.83 3.29
N THR A 62 17.43 16.44 2.36
CA THR A 62 16.06 16.01 2.65
C THR A 62 15.99 14.62 3.26
N LEU A 63 16.80 13.67 2.79
CA LEU A 63 16.75 12.27 3.23
C LEU A 63 17.67 11.99 4.44
N VAL A 64 18.83 12.64 4.52
CA VAL A 64 19.87 12.33 5.53
C VAL A 64 20.00 13.47 6.55
N ARG A 65 19.06 13.47 7.51
CA ARG A 65 18.82 14.63 8.40
C ARG A 65 19.61 14.66 9.72
N SER A 66 20.43 13.65 10.02
CA SER A 66 21.18 13.56 11.28
C SER A 66 22.49 12.82 11.10
N GLU A 67 23.45 12.99 12.01
CA GLU A 67 24.72 12.23 12.00
C GLU A 67 24.48 10.72 12.07
N ASP A 68 23.50 10.29 12.88
CA ASP A 68 23.01 8.91 12.92
C ASP A 68 22.58 8.43 11.53
N ALA A 69 21.82 9.25 10.79
CA ALA A 69 21.35 8.92 9.45
C ALA A 69 22.51 8.87 8.43
N GLN A 70 23.53 9.75 8.57
CA GLN A 70 24.73 9.71 7.72
C GLN A 70 25.49 8.40 7.89
N PHE A 71 25.66 7.95 9.14
CA PHE A 71 26.28 6.66 9.41
C PHE A 71 25.48 5.50 8.81
N VAL A 72 24.15 5.52 8.96
CA VAL A 72 23.28 4.47 8.40
C VAL A 72 23.26 4.51 6.87
N ALA A 73 23.36 5.68 6.24
CA ALA A 73 23.49 5.80 4.78
C ALA A 73 24.70 5.04 4.24
N TRP A 74 25.85 5.13 4.91
CA TRP A 74 27.04 4.35 4.55
C TRP A 74 26.88 2.84 4.78
N ILE A 75 26.11 2.44 5.78
CA ILE A 75 25.74 1.03 5.97
C ILE A 75 24.84 0.55 4.83
N LEU A 76 23.83 1.33 4.45
CA LEU A 76 22.93 1.01 3.35
C LEU A 76 23.70 0.88 2.03
N ALA A 77 24.60 1.83 1.73
CA ALA A 77 25.50 1.73 0.58
C ALA A 77 26.35 0.44 0.61
N ALA A 78 26.82 0.04 1.80
CA ALA A 78 27.60 -1.17 1.96
C ALA A 78 26.80 -2.46 1.74
N VAL A 79 25.54 -2.52 2.20
CA VAL A 79 24.70 -3.71 2.04
C VAL A 79 23.88 -3.71 0.75
N THR A 80 23.90 -2.63 -0.04
CA THR A 80 23.11 -2.49 -1.29
C THR A 80 23.27 -3.69 -2.24
N PRO A 81 24.46 -4.28 -2.47
CA PRO A 81 24.60 -5.42 -3.39
C PRO A 81 23.68 -6.60 -3.06
N TRP A 82 23.30 -6.77 -1.78
CA TRP A 82 22.36 -7.81 -1.37
C TRP A 82 20.93 -7.62 -1.92
N SER A 83 20.62 -6.52 -2.59
CA SER A 83 19.34 -6.32 -3.30
C SER A 83 19.19 -7.26 -4.49
N SER A 84 20.30 -7.80 -5.02
CA SER A 84 20.27 -8.80 -6.09
C SER A 84 19.81 -10.18 -5.59
N VAL A 85 19.74 -10.40 -4.28
CA VAL A 85 19.31 -11.66 -3.68
C VAL A 85 17.84 -11.55 -3.28
N PRO A 86 16.96 -12.46 -3.76
CA PRO A 86 15.55 -12.43 -3.41
C PRO A 86 15.30 -12.46 -1.90
N LEU A 87 14.22 -11.81 -1.47
CA LEU A 87 13.80 -11.85 -0.07
C LEU A 87 13.45 -13.30 0.33
N PRO A 88 13.86 -13.77 1.52
CA PRO A 88 13.54 -15.13 1.93
C PRO A 88 12.03 -15.33 2.15
N GLU A 89 11.48 -16.38 1.55
CA GLU A 89 10.08 -16.74 1.73
C GLU A 89 9.84 -17.43 3.08
N ALA A 90 8.82 -17.00 3.81
CA ALA A 90 8.33 -17.68 5.00
C ALA A 90 7.13 -18.56 4.64
N LYS A 91 7.01 -19.72 5.29
CA LYS A 91 5.80 -20.54 5.16
C LYS A 91 4.57 -19.76 5.66
N PRO A 92 3.37 -20.00 5.09
CA PRO A 92 2.14 -19.37 5.58
C PRO A 92 1.97 -19.57 7.09
N GLY A 93 1.74 -18.48 7.83
CA GLY A 93 1.59 -18.48 9.28
C GLY A 93 2.90 -18.51 10.09
N ALA A 94 4.07 -18.60 9.45
CA ALA A 94 5.37 -18.49 10.12
C ALA A 94 5.82 -17.02 10.25
N LYS A 95 6.73 -16.76 11.20
CA LYS A 95 7.36 -15.44 11.34
C LYS A 95 8.14 -15.12 10.06
N LEU A 96 7.93 -13.92 9.53
CA LEU A 96 8.69 -13.38 8.39
C LEU A 96 10.19 -13.48 8.66
N LEU A 97 10.90 -14.08 7.71
CA LEU A 97 12.34 -14.18 7.73
C LEU A 97 12.98 -12.81 7.48
N LEU A 98 14.21 -12.64 7.98
CA LEU A 98 14.97 -11.41 7.80
C LEU A 98 15.61 -11.41 6.40
N PRO A 99 15.64 -10.27 5.70
CA PRO A 99 16.43 -10.12 4.48
C PRO A 99 17.90 -10.50 4.71
N TYR A 100 18.57 -11.06 3.70
CA TYR A 100 19.99 -11.42 3.80
C TYR A 100 20.87 -10.22 4.15
N ALA A 101 20.58 -9.04 3.59
CA ALA A 101 21.23 -7.78 3.94
C ALA A 101 21.16 -7.47 5.45
N THR A 102 20.05 -7.83 6.10
CA THR A 102 19.90 -7.65 7.56
C THR A 102 20.75 -8.65 8.33
N LEU A 103 20.80 -9.91 7.89
CA LEU A 103 21.65 -10.92 8.52
C LEU A 103 23.13 -10.55 8.40
N VAL A 104 23.56 -10.10 7.22
CA VAL A 104 24.91 -9.59 6.97
C VAL A 104 25.23 -8.37 7.84
N GLY A 105 24.29 -7.43 7.93
CA GLY A 105 24.42 -6.29 8.84
C GLY A 105 24.62 -6.73 10.29
N ARG A 106 23.86 -7.73 10.75
CA ARG A 106 23.94 -8.24 12.12
C ARG A 106 25.19 -9.08 12.39
N GLU A 107 25.57 -9.96 11.49
CA GLU A 107 26.61 -10.95 11.75
C GLU A 107 27.97 -10.57 11.20
N GLY A 108 28.02 -9.90 10.03
CA GLY A 108 29.26 -9.38 9.45
C GLY A 108 29.64 -8.02 10.03
N ILE A 109 28.74 -7.04 9.94
CA ILE A 109 29.02 -5.64 10.36
C ILE A 109 28.82 -5.43 11.87
N LYS A 110 28.04 -6.30 12.53
CA LYS A 110 27.64 -6.18 13.95
C LYS A 110 26.86 -4.89 14.24
N VAL A 111 25.91 -4.55 13.37
CA VAL A 111 24.99 -3.42 13.61
C VAL A 111 24.01 -3.72 14.75
N ASN A 112 23.52 -2.68 15.42
CA ASN A 112 22.54 -2.83 16.50
C ASN A 112 21.12 -3.10 15.96
N ASN A 113 20.17 -3.35 16.87
CA ASN A 113 18.77 -3.64 16.50
C ASN A 113 18.11 -2.49 15.73
N LYS A 114 18.33 -1.23 16.12
CA LYS A 114 17.76 -0.05 15.44
C LYS A 114 18.16 -0.01 13.96
N ILE A 115 19.44 -0.23 13.67
CA ILE A 115 19.96 -0.24 12.29
C ILE A 115 19.49 -1.48 11.54
N SER A 116 19.43 -2.64 12.22
CA SER A 116 18.88 -3.87 11.64
C SER A 116 17.44 -3.69 11.18
N ASP A 117 16.62 -2.99 11.97
CA ASP A 117 15.24 -2.67 11.63
C ASP A 117 15.14 -1.73 10.42
N ILE A 118 16.02 -0.73 10.31
CA ILE A 118 16.09 0.16 9.14
C ILE A 118 16.49 -0.62 7.89
N ILE A 119 17.51 -1.49 7.96
CA ILE A 119 17.91 -2.35 6.83
C ILE A 119 16.73 -3.25 6.44
N THR A 120 16.06 -3.87 7.41
CA THR A 120 14.93 -4.75 7.14
C THR A 120 13.80 -4.02 6.43
N ALA A 121 13.42 -2.84 6.92
CA ALA A 121 12.35 -2.03 6.35
C ALA A 121 12.70 -1.58 4.92
N ALA A 122 13.92 -1.05 4.72
CA ALA A 122 14.38 -0.56 3.43
C ALA A 122 14.34 -1.64 2.34
N PHE A 123 14.75 -2.86 2.66
CA PHE A 123 14.70 -3.98 1.70
C PHE A 123 13.29 -4.49 1.44
N ARG A 124 12.38 -4.43 2.43
CA ARG A 124 10.99 -4.89 2.26
C ARG A 124 10.13 -3.90 1.49
N ASN A 125 10.36 -2.61 1.68
CA ASN A 125 9.58 -1.55 1.07
C ASN A 125 10.17 -1.08 -0.27
N LEU A 126 11.33 -1.62 -0.67
CA LEU A 126 12.07 -1.25 -1.87
C LEU A 126 11.20 -1.22 -3.15
N ASP A 127 10.45 -2.29 -3.40
CA ASP A 127 9.63 -2.42 -4.60
C ASP A 127 8.47 -1.40 -4.58
N GLU A 128 7.84 -1.21 -3.42
CA GLU A 128 6.72 -0.28 -3.26
C GLU A 128 7.16 1.19 -3.41
N ILE A 129 8.31 1.55 -2.83
CA ILE A 129 8.91 2.89 -2.96
C ILE A 129 9.29 3.16 -4.42
N THR A 130 9.92 2.20 -5.09
CA THR A 130 10.31 2.31 -6.50
C THR A 130 9.08 2.40 -7.41
N ALA A 131 8.03 1.62 -7.12
CA ALA A 131 6.77 1.68 -7.84
C ALA A 131 6.10 3.05 -7.71
N LEU A 132 6.08 3.64 -6.50
CA LEU A 132 5.53 4.99 -6.30
C LEU A 132 6.33 6.04 -7.08
N ARG A 133 7.67 5.98 -7.05
CA ARG A 133 8.54 6.88 -7.83
C ARG A 133 8.20 6.79 -9.32
N ASN A 134 8.01 5.59 -9.86
CA ASN A 134 7.64 5.40 -11.25
C ASN A 134 6.22 5.89 -11.57
N ALA A 135 5.26 5.68 -10.66
CA ALA A 135 3.89 6.17 -10.82
C ALA A 135 3.83 7.70 -10.82
N ILE A 136 4.65 8.37 -10.00
CA ILE A 136 4.76 9.83 -9.98
C ILE A 136 5.28 10.34 -11.33
N GLN A 137 6.32 9.71 -11.90
CA GLN A 137 6.81 10.08 -13.23
C GLN A 137 5.74 9.90 -14.32
N LYS A 138 4.97 8.80 -14.25
CA LYS A 138 3.88 8.50 -15.17
C LYS A 138 2.62 9.33 -14.92
N LYS A 139 2.57 10.08 -13.82
CA LYS A 139 1.40 10.85 -13.38
C LYS A 139 0.15 9.98 -13.24
N GLU A 140 0.30 8.80 -12.65
CA GLU A 140 -0.84 7.91 -12.41
C GLU A 140 -1.86 8.57 -11.48
N PRO A 141 -3.18 8.36 -11.66
CA PRO A 141 -4.20 9.14 -10.96
C PRO A 141 -4.05 9.17 -9.42
N TYR A 142 -3.74 8.03 -8.81
CA TYR A 142 -3.66 7.90 -7.36
C TYR A 142 -2.50 8.68 -6.74
N VAL A 143 -1.50 9.13 -7.52
CA VAL A 143 -0.39 9.91 -6.97
C VAL A 143 -0.81 11.32 -6.54
N SER A 144 -2.01 11.75 -6.94
CA SER A 144 -2.63 12.99 -6.47
C SER A 144 -3.46 12.79 -5.19
N GLU A 145 -3.67 11.55 -4.75
CA GLU A 145 -4.44 11.21 -3.55
C GLU A 145 -3.54 11.29 -2.30
N ARG A 146 -3.72 12.37 -1.54
CA ARG A 146 -2.86 12.70 -0.39
C ARG A 146 -2.92 11.64 0.71
N ASP A 147 -4.08 11.07 0.95
CA ASP A 147 -4.29 9.98 1.90
C ASP A 147 -3.62 8.69 1.46
N THR A 148 -3.76 8.29 0.20
CA THR A 148 -3.11 7.11 -0.36
C THR A 148 -1.59 7.19 -0.14
N LEU A 149 -0.95 8.29 -0.58
CA LEU A 149 0.50 8.45 -0.42
C LEU A 149 0.91 8.61 1.04
N GLY A 150 0.13 9.36 1.84
CA GLY A 150 0.39 9.52 3.26
C GLY A 150 0.34 8.20 4.03
N MET A 151 -0.61 7.33 3.71
CA MET A 151 -0.72 6.00 4.31
C MET A 151 0.41 5.06 3.87
N MET A 152 0.87 5.15 2.62
CA MET A 152 2.08 4.42 2.16
C MET A 152 3.30 4.81 2.99
N ILE A 153 3.58 6.10 3.14
CA ILE A 153 4.74 6.59 3.91
C ILE A 153 4.64 6.18 5.39
N ARG A 154 3.45 6.27 5.98
CA ARG A 154 3.19 5.80 7.37
C ARG A 154 3.44 4.31 7.53
N ARG A 155 3.07 3.51 6.52
CA ARG A 155 3.34 2.06 6.51
C ARG A 155 4.83 1.78 6.40
N TRP A 156 5.57 2.50 5.56
CA TRP A 156 7.02 2.33 5.43
C TRP A 156 7.74 2.63 6.74
N ASP A 157 7.40 3.76 7.38
CA ASP A 157 8.02 4.20 8.62
C ASP A 157 7.70 3.32 9.85
N TRP A 158 6.79 2.35 9.71
CA TRP A 158 6.39 1.46 10.81
C TRP A 158 7.57 0.71 11.42
N GLN A 159 8.45 0.16 10.57
CA GLN A 159 9.65 -0.56 10.98
C GLN A 159 10.87 0.33 10.76
N GLY A 160 11.76 0.43 11.75
CA GLY A 160 12.97 1.27 11.65
C GLY A 160 12.73 2.78 11.83
N LYS A 161 11.50 3.28 11.64
CA LYS A 161 11.11 4.70 11.84
C LYS A 161 11.99 5.68 11.07
N ASN A 162 12.34 5.31 9.83
CA ASN A 162 13.17 6.15 8.98
C ASN A 162 12.94 5.89 7.49
N TRP A 163 11.70 6.08 7.02
CA TRP A 163 11.32 5.87 5.61
C TRP A 163 12.22 6.60 4.60
N ARG A 164 12.83 7.73 4.99
CA ARG A 164 13.77 8.49 4.15
C ARG A 164 15.03 7.70 3.80
N LEU A 165 15.54 6.91 4.74
CA LEU A 165 16.69 6.03 4.47
C LEU A 165 16.29 4.83 3.63
N GLU A 166 15.02 4.42 3.66
CA GLU A 166 14.49 3.40 2.76
C GLU A 166 14.44 3.91 1.31
N VAL A 167 14.03 5.16 1.10
CA VAL A 167 14.13 5.85 -0.19
C VAL A 167 15.58 5.96 -0.65
N LEU A 168 16.51 6.27 0.27
CA LEU A 168 17.93 6.32 -0.07
C LEU A 168 18.47 4.97 -0.56
N LEU A 169 18.04 3.85 0.05
CA LEU A 169 18.38 2.52 -0.46
C LEU A 169 17.80 2.30 -1.87
N ALA A 170 16.57 2.73 -2.14
CA ALA A 170 15.97 2.59 -3.46
C ALA A 170 16.78 3.34 -4.55
N ILE A 171 17.29 4.53 -4.23
CA ILE A 171 18.24 5.26 -5.10
C ILE A 171 19.50 4.42 -5.36
N PHE A 172 20.09 3.84 -4.31
CA PHE A 172 21.29 3.01 -4.43
C PHE A 172 21.07 1.77 -5.30
N VAL A 173 19.93 1.10 -5.15
CA VAL A 173 19.58 -0.07 -5.96
C VAL A 173 19.39 0.31 -7.43
N GLU A 174 18.75 1.45 -7.72
CA GLU A 174 18.61 1.94 -9.10
C GLU A 174 19.98 2.24 -9.73
N VAL A 175 20.89 2.85 -8.98
CA VAL A 175 22.28 3.10 -9.42
C VAL A 175 23.04 1.80 -9.66
N LEU A 176 22.94 0.82 -8.74
CA LEU A 176 23.58 -0.48 -8.87
C LEU A 176 23.11 -1.20 -10.16
N ASN A 177 21.81 -1.12 -10.46
CA ASN A 177 21.20 -1.80 -11.60
C ASN A 177 21.44 -1.08 -12.94
N LYS A 178 21.53 0.26 -12.96
CA LYS A 178 21.81 1.02 -14.20
C LYS A 178 23.22 0.79 -14.73
N ALA A 179 24.17 0.41 -13.86
CA ALA A 179 25.54 0.10 -14.23
C ALA A 179 26.29 1.24 -14.96
N GLN A 180 25.92 2.50 -14.69
CA GLN A 180 26.50 3.68 -15.33
C GLN A 180 26.87 4.74 -14.29
N ALA A 181 28.03 5.39 -14.49
CA ALA A 181 28.55 6.47 -13.64
C ALA A 181 27.94 7.86 -13.93
N ASP A 182 26.75 7.90 -14.55
CA ASP A 182 25.98 9.13 -14.76
C ASP A 182 24.68 9.04 -13.95
N TYR A 183 24.61 9.86 -12.92
CA TYR A 183 23.49 9.89 -11.98
C TYR A 183 22.42 10.92 -12.35
N THR A 184 22.61 11.69 -13.44
CA THR A 184 21.78 12.88 -13.75
C THR A 184 20.30 12.54 -13.83
N GLU A 185 19.94 11.52 -14.62
CA GLU A 185 18.53 11.11 -14.79
C GLU A 185 17.94 10.49 -13.51
N ILE A 186 18.75 9.72 -12.77
CA ILE A 186 18.33 9.10 -11.51
C ILE A 186 18.02 10.21 -10.50
N PHE A 187 18.95 11.15 -10.30
CA PHE A 187 18.78 12.27 -9.37
C PHE A 187 17.62 13.16 -9.78
N ALA A 188 17.47 13.49 -11.07
CA ALA A 188 16.33 14.29 -11.54
C ALA A 188 14.99 13.63 -11.20
N SER A 189 14.88 12.31 -11.39
CA SER A 189 13.66 11.61 -11.05
C SER A 189 13.40 11.49 -9.55
N TRP A 190 14.42 11.22 -8.74
CA TRP A 190 14.24 11.13 -7.29
C TRP A 190 14.02 12.49 -6.65
N GLN A 191 14.56 13.55 -7.23
CA GLN A 191 14.20 14.91 -6.85
C GLN A 191 12.74 15.18 -7.17
N THR A 192 12.24 14.79 -8.35
CA THR A 192 10.79 14.90 -8.69
C THR A 192 9.92 14.15 -7.68
N PHE A 193 10.34 12.97 -7.24
CA PHE A 193 9.65 12.21 -6.18
C PHE A 193 9.60 13.00 -4.86
N ILE A 194 10.72 13.57 -4.43
CA ILE A 194 10.81 14.35 -3.18
C ILE A 194 9.95 15.61 -3.29
N ASP A 195 10.08 16.37 -4.38
CA ASP A 195 9.34 17.61 -4.62
C ASP A 195 7.83 17.35 -4.65
N HIS A 196 7.39 16.22 -5.22
CA HIS A 196 5.99 15.80 -5.22
C HIS A 196 5.47 15.56 -3.80
N LEU A 197 6.21 14.80 -2.99
CA LEU A 197 5.83 14.54 -1.60
C LEU A 197 5.87 15.80 -0.72
N GLU A 198 6.81 16.70 -0.99
CA GLU A 198 6.90 18.00 -0.33
C GLU A 198 5.73 18.91 -0.71
N GLY A 199 5.39 19.00 -2.00
CA GLY A 199 4.24 19.76 -2.49
C GLY A 199 2.90 19.28 -1.92
N MET A 200 2.78 17.98 -1.61
CA MET A 200 1.61 17.42 -0.92
C MET A 200 1.67 17.56 0.61
N GLY A 201 2.77 18.07 1.17
CA GLY A 201 2.96 18.18 2.61
C GLY A 201 3.03 16.81 3.32
N LEU A 202 3.60 15.80 2.67
CA LEU A 202 3.64 14.40 3.15
C LEU A 202 4.99 13.98 3.73
N MET A 203 6.00 14.83 3.65
CA MET A 203 7.36 14.54 4.15
C MET A 203 7.40 14.16 5.65
N ASN A 204 6.40 14.56 6.43
CA ASN A 204 6.28 14.22 7.85
C ASN A 204 5.00 13.42 8.18
N ALA A 205 4.41 12.72 7.20
CA ALA A 205 3.18 11.95 7.38
C ALA A 205 3.19 10.94 8.56
N PRO A 206 4.30 10.23 8.87
CA PRO A 206 4.39 9.36 10.06
C PRO A 206 4.28 10.10 11.39
N SER A 207 4.68 11.37 11.42
CA SER A 207 4.67 12.20 12.62
C SER A 207 3.32 12.89 12.87
N ILE A 208 2.36 12.79 11.94
CA ILE A 208 1.02 13.34 12.11
C ILE A 208 0.27 12.47 13.14
N PRO A 209 -0.13 13.04 14.31
CA PRO A 209 -0.89 12.30 15.31
C PRO A 209 -2.34 12.08 14.84
N PRO A 210 -2.93 10.90 15.06
CA PRO A 210 -4.34 10.67 14.78
C PRO A 210 -5.23 11.57 15.65
N LYS A 211 -6.19 12.27 15.04
CA LYS A 211 -7.18 13.10 15.73
C LYS A 211 -8.29 12.25 16.39
N VAL A 212 -8.61 11.11 15.79
CA VAL A 212 -9.57 10.12 16.33
C VAL A 212 -8.82 8.95 16.93
N ASN A 213 -9.10 8.65 18.19
CA ASN A 213 -8.60 7.45 18.87
C ASN A 213 -9.69 6.37 19.02
N GLY A 214 -9.29 5.17 19.42
CA GLY A 214 -10.22 4.04 19.52
C GLY A 214 -11.36 4.24 20.52
N VAL A 215 -11.15 5.02 21.59
CA VAL A 215 -12.19 5.31 22.59
C VAL A 215 -13.25 6.25 22.01
N GLN A 216 -12.82 7.31 21.31
CA GLN A 216 -13.71 8.22 20.61
C GLN A 216 -14.52 7.50 19.54
N LEU A 217 -13.87 6.64 18.75
CA LEU A 217 -14.52 5.88 17.71
C LEU A 217 -15.55 4.87 18.26
N MET A 218 -15.22 4.15 19.34
CA MET A 218 -16.17 3.26 20.02
C MET A 218 -17.41 4.00 20.52
N LYS A 219 -17.20 5.19 21.12
CA LYS A 219 -18.31 6.02 21.63
C LYS A 219 -19.20 6.49 20.48
N ALA A 220 -18.62 6.95 19.37
CA ALA A 220 -19.36 7.47 18.23
C ALA A 220 -20.13 6.39 17.44
N LEU A 221 -19.63 5.15 17.46
CA LEU A 221 -20.27 4.01 16.80
C LEU A 221 -21.19 3.19 17.73
N GLU A 222 -21.30 3.59 19.01
CA GLU A 222 -22.02 2.86 20.06
C GLU A 222 -21.55 1.40 20.24
N ILE A 223 -20.27 1.11 19.94
CA ILE A 223 -19.67 -0.22 20.07
C ILE A 223 -18.95 -0.34 21.41
N LYS A 224 -19.36 -1.32 22.23
CA LYS A 224 -18.84 -1.48 23.60
C LYS A 224 -17.48 -2.19 23.69
N LYS A 225 -17.04 -2.89 22.64
CA LYS A 225 -15.80 -3.70 22.66
C LYS A 225 -14.95 -3.44 21.42
N ALA A 226 -13.68 -3.13 21.65
CA ALA A 226 -12.67 -3.12 20.60
C ALA A 226 -12.45 -4.55 20.06
N GLY A 227 -12.18 -4.66 18.77
CA GLY A 227 -11.91 -5.92 18.10
C GLY A 227 -11.07 -5.72 16.84
N ALA A 228 -10.97 -6.76 16.01
CA ALA A 228 -10.19 -6.74 14.77
C ALA A 228 -10.58 -5.61 13.80
N TRP A 229 -11.83 -5.13 13.87
CA TRP A 229 -12.37 -4.02 13.09
C TRP A 229 -11.73 -2.65 13.44
N MET A 230 -11.17 -2.50 14.64
CA MET A 230 -10.72 -1.20 15.16
C MET A 230 -9.59 -0.61 14.32
N LYS A 231 -8.61 -1.45 13.93
CA LYS A 231 -7.44 -0.98 13.18
C LYS A 231 -7.85 -0.48 11.78
N PRO A 232 -8.55 -1.27 10.94
CA PRO A 232 -9.05 -0.77 9.66
C PRO A 232 -9.90 0.50 9.78
N ALA A 233 -10.74 0.60 10.82
CA ALA A 233 -11.56 1.79 11.03
C ALA A 233 -10.74 3.03 11.43
N LEU A 234 -9.68 2.87 12.24
CA LEU A 234 -8.75 3.95 12.54
C LEU A 234 -7.90 4.34 11.33
N ASP A 235 -7.57 3.39 10.45
CA ASP A 235 -6.89 3.67 9.19
C ASP A 235 -7.78 4.54 8.28
N VAL A 236 -9.09 4.28 8.21
CA VAL A 236 -10.07 5.15 7.50
C VAL A 236 -10.10 6.56 8.10
N CYS A 237 -10.09 6.69 9.43
CA CYS A 237 -10.04 8.01 10.06
C CYS A 237 -8.74 8.75 9.71
N MET A 238 -7.61 8.03 9.63
CA MET A 238 -6.32 8.60 9.25
C MET A 238 -6.30 8.99 7.78
N GLU A 239 -6.89 8.19 6.88
CA GLU A 239 -7.09 8.52 5.46
C GLU A 239 -7.88 9.83 5.33
N TRP A 240 -9.03 9.93 5.99
CA TRP A 240 -9.82 11.17 6.00
C TRP A 240 -9.02 12.38 6.51
N GLN A 241 -8.29 12.21 7.62
CA GLN A 241 -7.45 13.27 8.19
C GLN A 241 -6.33 13.70 7.22
N LEU A 242 -5.77 12.77 6.46
CA LEU A 242 -4.77 13.10 5.45
C LEU A 242 -5.39 13.82 4.24
N ARG A 243 -6.64 13.54 3.86
CA ARG A 243 -7.35 14.33 2.83
C ARG A 243 -7.71 15.73 3.30
N ASN A 244 -7.93 15.91 4.61
CA ASN A 244 -8.44 17.15 5.19
C ASN A 244 -7.50 17.71 6.26
N PRO A 245 -6.27 18.15 5.89
CA PRO A 245 -5.26 18.57 6.86
C PRO A 245 -5.69 19.77 7.73
N ASP A 246 -6.48 20.68 7.16
CA ASP A 246 -6.90 21.93 7.81
C ASP A 246 -8.20 21.80 8.64
N LEU A 247 -8.88 20.65 8.58
CA LEU A 247 -10.11 20.42 9.34
C LEU A 247 -9.78 19.86 10.71
N GLU A 248 -10.16 20.60 11.76
CA GLU A 248 -10.06 20.14 13.15
C GLU A 248 -11.23 19.25 13.58
N ASP A 249 -12.38 19.42 12.94
CA ASP A 249 -13.55 18.58 13.19
C ASP A 249 -13.31 17.16 12.67
N THR A 250 -13.65 16.17 13.50
CA THR A 250 -13.46 14.74 13.21
C THR A 250 -14.75 14.03 12.80
N ASP A 251 -15.89 14.73 12.78
CA ASP A 251 -17.18 14.12 12.47
C ASP A 251 -17.20 13.50 11.06
N GLY A 252 -16.55 14.16 10.09
CA GLY A 252 -16.40 13.62 8.73
C GLY A 252 -15.66 12.27 8.68
N ALA A 253 -14.62 12.10 9.50
CA ALA A 253 -13.90 10.82 9.61
C ALA A 253 -14.76 9.70 10.19
N ILE A 254 -15.63 10.04 11.16
CA ILE A 254 -16.54 9.08 11.79
C ILE A 254 -17.64 8.66 10.82
N GLU A 255 -18.22 9.62 10.08
CA GLU A 255 -19.22 9.32 9.05
C GLU A 255 -18.68 8.43 7.94
N GLU A 256 -17.42 8.62 7.53
CA GLU A 256 -16.80 7.76 6.53
C GLU A 256 -16.60 6.32 7.04
N VAL A 257 -16.27 6.13 8.31
CA VAL A 257 -16.24 4.79 8.94
C VAL A 257 -17.64 4.16 8.95
N LYS A 258 -18.69 4.93 9.26
CA LYS A 258 -20.08 4.43 9.23
C LYS A 258 -20.47 3.99 7.82
N LYS A 259 -20.18 4.80 6.81
CA LYS A 259 -20.45 4.49 5.41
C LYS A 259 -19.72 3.22 4.95
N ARG A 260 -18.42 3.11 5.23
CA ARG A 260 -17.63 1.94 4.84
C ARG A 260 -18.09 0.65 5.53
N LYS A 261 -18.58 0.75 6.77
CA LYS A 261 -19.24 -0.36 7.49
C LYS A 261 -20.57 -0.77 6.84
N GLU A 262 -21.33 0.18 6.29
CA GLU A 262 -22.58 -0.11 5.58
C GLU A 262 -22.30 -0.79 4.23
N ASP A 263 -21.29 -0.33 3.50
CA ASP A 263 -20.80 -0.95 2.26
C ASP A 263 -20.30 -2.40 2.50
N ASP A 264 -19.49 -2.62 3.55
CA ASP A 264 -19.03 -3.97 3.96
C ASP A 264 -20.19 -4.90 4.40
N ARG A 265 -21.31 -4.35 4.88
CA ARG A 265 -22.50 -5.15 5.24
C ARG A 265 -23.37 -5.49 4.03
N THR A 266 -23.22 -4.75 2.95
CA THR A 266 -24.02 -4.88 1.71
C THR A 266 -23.25 -5.57 0.58
N THR A 267 -21.99 -5.94 0.80
CA THR A 267 -21.15 -6.65 -0.17
C THR A 267 -20.38 -7.81 0.47
N LEU A 268 -20.26 -8.93 -0.26
CA LEU A 268 -19.43 -10.07 0.09
C LEU A 268 -18.00 -9.86 -0.44
N PRO A 269 -16.97 -10.35 0.27
CA PRO A 269 -15.60 -10.31 -0.22
C PRO A 269 -15.47 -10.99 -1.60
N PRO A 270 -14.74 -10.43 -2.58
CA PRO A 270 -14.62 -11.03 -3.92
C PRO A 270 -14.03 -12.45 -3.93
N GLN A 271 -13.34 -12.85 -2.86
CA GLN A 271 -12.76 -14.18 -2.71
C GLN A 271 -13.82 -15.26 -2.42
N THR A 272 -14.98 -14.87 -1.88
CA THR A 272 -16.10 -15.79 -1.64
C THR A 272 -17.00 -15.95 -2.85
N LEU A 273 -16.81 -15.13 -3.89
CA LEU A 273 -17.55 -15.20 -5.14
C LEU A 273 -16.87 -16.16 -6.12
N PRO A 274 -17.65 -16.82 -7.01
CA PRO A 274 -17.09 -17.61 -8.12
C PRO A 274 -16.11 -16.77 -8.97
N LYS A 275 -15.15 -17.45 -9.60
CA LYS A 275 -14.19 -16.80 -10.51
C LYS A 275 -14.87 -16.23 -11.76
N GLN A 276 -15.87 -16.94 -12.27
CA GLN A 276 -16.78 -16.54 -13.34
C GLN A 276 -18.17 -17.13 -13.05
N PHE A 277 -19.23 -16.47 -13.51
CA PHE A 277 -20.62 -16.92 -13.38
C PHE A 277 -21.49 -16.34 -14.50
N SER A 278 -22.61 -16.99 -14.85
CA SER A 278 -23.63 -16.45 -15.76
C SER A 278 -24.88 -15.95 -15.02
N LEU A 279 -25.74 -15.18 -15.69
CA LEU A 279 -27.00 -14.74 -15.10
C LEU A 279 -27.95 -15.92 -14.81
N ALA A 280 -27.94 -16.95 -15.66
CA ALA A 280 -28.73 -18.16 -15.44
C ALA A 280 -28.29 -18.91 -14.17
N GLN A 281 -26.97 -19.02 -13.93
CA GLN A 281 -26.44 -19.62 -12.71
C GLN A 281 -26.82 -18.81 -11.46
N LEU A 282 -26.76 -17.48 -11.54
CA LEU A 282 -27.20 -16.61 -10.45
C LEU A 282 -28.70 -16.74 -10.18
N ARG A 283 -29.52 -16.78 -11.23
CA ARG A 283 -30.97 -17.04 -11.11
C ARG A 283 -31.21 -18.36 -10.41
N ASP A 284 -30.60 -19.44 -10.90
CA ASP A 284 -30.82 -20.77 -10.33
C ASP A 284 -30.40 -20.78 -8.86
N GLU A 285 -29.24 -20.26 -8.49
CA GLU A 285 -28.79 -20.23 -7.08
C GLU A 285 -29.73 -19.41 -6.17
N VAL A 286 -30.19 -18.25 -6.65
CA VAL A 286 -31.03 -17.32 -5.89
C VAL A 286 -32.48 -17.82 -5.78
N THR A 287 -32.98 -18.53 -6.80
CA THR A 287 -34.37 -18.98 -6.91
C THR A 287 -34.60 -20.47 -6.58
N SER A 288 -33.57 -21.32 -6.55
CA SER A 288 -33.69 -22.78 -6.34
C SER A 288 -34.01 -23.20 -4.91
N SER A 289 -34.25 -22.26 -3.99
CA SER A 289 -34.55 -22.62 -2.61
C SER A 289 -36.05 -22.74 -2.33
N ASP A 290 -36.43 -23.84 -1.71
CA ASP A 290 -37.78 -24.22 -1.29
C ASP A 290 -38.66 -23.08 -0.74
N ARG A 291 -39.96 -23.15 -1.06
CA ARG A 291 -41.05 -22.19 -0.77
C ARG A 291 -41.34 -21.92 0.73
N ASN A 292 -40.40 -22.20 1.63
CA ASN A 292 -40.59 -22.12 3.08
C ASN A 292 -39.45 -21.38 3.79
N LYS A 293 -39.04 -20.21 3.24
CA LYS A 293 -37.88 -19.46 3.74
C LYS A 293 -38.20 -18.47 4.85
N ASN A 294 -37.24 -18.39 5.77
CA ASN A 294 -37.14 -17.38 6.82
C ASN A 294 -36.49 -16.12 6.22
N LYS A 295 -36.83 -14.90 6.71
CA LYS A 295 -36.31 -13.62 6.19
C LYS A 295 -34.76 -13.55 6.07
N THR A 296 -34.05 -14.33 6.87
CA THR A 296 -32.59 -14.43 6.87
C THR A 296 -32.04 -14.97 5.54
N ASP A 297 -32.73 -15.93 4.91
CA ASP A 297 -32.22 -16.59 3.69
C ASP A 297 -32.46 -15.73 2.45
N GLU A 298 -33.52 -14.91 2.45
CA GLU A 298 -33.78 -13.91 1.40
C GLU A 298 -32.72 -12.80 1.43
N PHE A 299 -32.36 -12.33 2.62
CA PHE A 299 -31.29 -11.34 2.79
C PHE A 299 -29.93 -11.87 2.31
N GLN A 300 -29.60 -13.14 2.61
CA GLN A 300 -28.38 -13.77 2.13
C GLN A 300 -28.35 -13.86 0.60
N ASN A 301 -29.46 -14.26 -0.02
CA ASN A 301 -29.57 -14.34 -1.47
C ASN A 301 -29.48 -12.96 -2.13
N LEU A 302 -30.08 -11.92 -1.53
CA LEU A 302 -29.95 -10.54 -1.99
C LEU A 302 -28.50 -10.04 -1.89
N LEU A 303 -27.79 -10.41 -0.82
CA LEU A 303 -26.39 -10.05 -0.61
C LEU A 303 -25.48 -10.73 -1.65
N ILE A 304 -25.70 -12.01 -1.94
CA ILE A 304 -24.99 -12.74 -3.01
C ILE A 304 -25.25 -12.08 -4.36
N LEU A 305 -26.51 -11.81 -4.68
CA LEU A 305 -26.90 -11.18 -5.95
C LEU A 305 -26.25 -9.80 -6.10
N ASN A 306 -26.34 -8.93 -5.08
CA ASN A 306 -25.72 -7.60 -5.11
C ASN A 306 -24.21 -7.67 -5.29
N SER A 307 -23.55 -8.60 -4.58
CA SER A 307 -22.10 -8.77 -4.64
C SER A 307 -21.64 -9.25 -6.03
N CYS A 308 -22.34 -10.22 -6.62
CA CYS A 308 -22.06 -10.69 -7.98
C CYS A 308 -22.29 -9.59 -9.03
N LEU A 309 -23.41 -8.85 -8.94
CA LEU A 309 -23.72 -7.78 -9.89
C LEU A 309 -22.81 -6.55 -9.77
N THR A 310 -22.16 -6.37 -8.62
CA THR A 310 -21.14 -5.33 -8.40
C THR A 310 -19.79 -5.72 -9.03
N ASN A 311 -19.45 -7.02 -9.08
CA ASN A 311 -18.23 -7.55 -9.69
C ASN A 311 -18.47 -8.01 -11.15
N ARG A 312 -18.88 -7.07 -12.01
CA ARG A 312 -19.34 -7.35 -13.40
C ARG A 312 -18.27 -7.94 -14.31
N GLU A 313 -17.01 -7.74 -14.00
CA GLU A 313 -15.86 -8.31 -14.71
C GLU A 313 -15.79 -9.84 -14.64
N ARG A 314 -16.51 -10.45 -13.70
CA ARG A 314 -16.64 -11.91 -13.56
C ARG A 314 -17.91 -12.48 -14.20
N LEU A 315 -18.80 -11.62 -14.69
CA LEU A 315 -20.07 -12.03 -15.30
C LEU A 315 -19.85 -12.39 -16.77
N ASP A 316 -20.12 -13.64 -17.11
CA ASP A 316 -20.21 -14.11 -18.48
C ASP A 316 -21.54 -13.67 -19.11
N ARG A 317 -21.49 -13.09 -20.31
CA ARG A 317 -22.63 -12.48 -21.03
C ARG A 317 -22.96 -13.15 -22.36
N ASP A 318 -22.33 -14.28 -22.68
CA ASP A 318 -22.48 -14.96 -23.96
C ASP A 318 -23.59 -16.05 -23.94
N SER A 319 -24.49 -16.03 -22.96
CA SER A 319 -25.55 -17.04 -22.83
C SER A 319 -26.85 -16.60 -23.54
N SER A 320 -27.51 -17.52 -24.27
CA SER A 320 -28.79 -17.25 -24.96
C SER A 320 -29.93 -16.90 -24.00
N ASP A 321 -29.78 -17.25 -22.73
CA ASP A 321 -30.84 -17.23 -21.72
C ASP A 321 -30.67 -16.05 -20.74
N ASP A 322 -29.68 -15.18 -20.97
CA ASP A 322 -29.33 -14.07 -20.09
C ASP A 322 -30.47 -13.06 -19.92
N ASN A 323 -31.26 -12.81 -20.97
CA ASN A 323 -32.39 -11.90 -20.90
C ASN A 323 -33.53 -12.44 -20.02
N GLU A 324 -33.82 -13.75 -20.13
CA GLU A 324 -34.84 -14.40 -19.32
C GLU A 324 -34.40 -14.46 -17.85
N ALA A 325 -33.14 -14.86 -17.62
CA ALA A 325 -32.55 -14.88 -16.29
C ALA A 325 -32.51 -13.48 -15.64
N ALA A 326 -32.24 -12.43 -16.41
CA ALA A 326 -32.29 -11.05 -15.91
C ALA A 326 -33.70 -10.64 -15.48
N ILE A 327 -34.72 -10.97 -16.28
CA ILE A 327 -36.13 -10.69 -15.95
C ILE A 327 -36.54 -11.44 -14.68
N ASP A 328 -36.18 -12.72 -14.57
CA ASP A 328 -36.50 -13.53 -13.39
C ASP A 328 -35.84 -12.98 -12.12
N LEU A 329 -34.56 -12.60 -12.20
CA LEU A 329 -33.84 -11.98 -11.10
C LEU A 329 -34.47 -10.63 -10.70
N LEU A 330 -34.92 -9.81 -11.65
CA LEU A 330 -35.63 -8.55 -11.37
C LEU A 330 -36.98 -8.79 -10.68
N VAL A 331 -37.75 -9.76 -11.14
CA VAL A 331 -39.04 -10.14 -10.53
C VAL A 331 -38.82 -10.72 -9.13
N TRP A 332 -37.80 -11.55 -8.95
CA TRP A 332 -37.46 -12.09 -7.64
C TRP A 332 -37.02 -10.99 -6.66
N THR A 333 -36.11 -10.11 -7.10
CA THR A 333 -35.58 -9.01 -6.27
C THR A 333 -36.68 -8.03 -5.87
N SER A 334 -37.58 -7.69 -6.79
CA SER A 334 -38.71 -6.81 -6.47
C SER A 334 -39.66 -7.42 -5.44
N ARG A 335 -39.95 -8.73 -5.53
CA ARG A 335 -40.74 -9.45 -4.52
C ARG A 335 -40.04 -9.54 -3.17
N ALA A 336 -38.73 -9.75 -3.15
CA ALA A 336 -37.95 -9.84 -1.92
C ALA A 336 -37.84 -8.48 -1.18
N ILE A 337 -37.92 -7.36 -1.90
CA ILE A 337 -37.80 -6.00 -1.34
C ILE A 337 -39.16 -5.39 -0.96
N LEU A 338 -40.26 -5.81 -1.59
CA LEU A 338 -41.61 -5.27 -1.35
C LEU A 338 -42.43 -6.17 -0.41
N PRO A 339 -42.89 -5.67 0.76
CA PRO A 339 -43.67 -6.46 1.72
C PRO A 339 -45.02 -7.01 1.19
N ASP A 340 -45.55 -6.44 0.10
CA ASP A 340 -46.85 -6.80 -0.48
C ASP A 340 -46.80 -7.24 -1.96
N GLY A 341 -45.62 -7.29 -2.57
CA GLY A 341 -45.42 -7.78 -3.93
C GLY A 341 -46.07 -6.93 -5.05
N SER A 342 -46.46 -5.68 -4.77
CA SER A 342 -47.07 -4.81 -5.78
C SER A 342 -46.02 -4.07 -6.62
N ILE A 343 -45.73 -4.60 -7.81
CA ILE A 343 -45.00 -3.85 -8.85
C ILE A 343 -46.01 -2.91 -9.49
N ILE A 344 -45.89 -1.59 -9.29
CA ILE A 344 -46.70 -0.60 -10.02
C ILE A 344 -46.30 -0.70 -11.50
N PRO A 345 -47.17 -1.22 -12.40
CA PRO A 345 -46.88 -1.22 -13.81
C PRO A 345 -46.81 0.22 -14.30
N GLN A 346 -45.99 0.48 -15.32
CA GLN A 346 -45.74 1.81 -15.86
C GLN A 346 -47.00 2.54 -16.39
N ASP A 347 -48.12 1.82 -16.52
CA ASP A 347 -49.45 2.33 -16.91
C ASP A 347 -50.29 2.92 -15.75
N ASP A 348 -49.92 2.68 -14.49
CA ASP A 348 -50.62 3.22 -13.30
C ASP A 348 -49.82 4.33 -12.58
N ALA A 349 -48.77 4.86 -13.21
CA ALA A 349 -48.12 6.06 -12.71
C ALA A 349 -49.13 7.22 -12.73
N PRO A 350 -49.31 7.98 -11.62
CA PRO A 350 -50.23 9.10 -11.61
C PRO A 350 -49.84 10.08 -12.72
N GLU A 351 -50.75 10.29 -13.68
CA GLU A 351 -50.54 11.19 -14.81
C GLU A 351 -50.00 12.52 -14.30
N ALA A 352 -48.77 12.85 -14.72
CA ALA A 352 -48.20 14.16 -14.47
C ALA A 352 -49.14 15.21 -15.08
N LYS A 353 -49.79 16.01 -14.22
CA LYS A 353 -50.60 17.15 -14.63
C LYS A 353 -49.81 17.99 -15.64
N LYS A 354 -50.27 18.03 -16.89
CA LYS A 354 -49.71 18.89 -17.94
C LYS A 354 -49.60 20.32 -17.42
N PRO A 355 -48.46 21.00 -17.63
CA PRO A 355 -48.34 22.40 -17.26
C PRO A 355 -49.29 23.22 -18.14
N ALA A 356 -50.11 24.05 -17.49
CA ALA A 356 -51.01 24.98 -18.16
C ALA A 356 -50.20 25.87 -19.12
N ARG A 357 -50.60 25.88 -20.40
CA ARG A 357 -50.15 26.88 -21.38
C ARG A 357 -50.48 28.26 -20.83
N ARG A 358 -49.45 29.04 -20.51
CA ARG A 358 -49.58 30.49 -20.38
C ARG A 358 -49.73 31.08 -21.78
N LEU A 359 -50.85 31.77 -21.99
CA LEU A 359 -51.02 32.78 -23.05
C LEU A 359 -50.21 34.03 -22.71
#